data_AF-A0A537B3Z9-F1
#
_entry.id   AF-A0A537B3Z9-F1
#
_cell.length_a   1.000
_cell.length_b   1.000
_cell.length_c   1.000
_cell.angle_alpha   90.00
_cell.angle_beta   90.00
_cell.angle_gamma   90.00
#
_symmetry.space_group_name_H-M   'P 1'
#
loop_
_entity.id
_entity.type
_entity.pdbx_description
1 polymer ?
#
loop_
_entity_poly.entity_id
_entity_poly.type
_entity_poly.pdbx_seq_one_letter_code
_entity_poly.pdbx_strand_id
1 'polypeptide(L)'
;FFGEAANSVGGYLAGCVPSEGGLNARTLLEQPRRAYLLLNAEPDFDCHDPRTAIKAMGAADLVVAMAAYRSFAADYANVLLPVVPFTETSGTYVNCEGRMQSFNGAVKPLGEARPAWKVLRVLGNLMSLPGFDHE
;
A
#
# COMPACT_ATOMS: atom_id res chain seq x y z
N PHE A 1 -8.08 -20.50 5.54
CA PHE A 1 -7.57 -19.73 4.39
C PHE A 1 -6.19 -19.21 4.80
N PHE A 2 -5.11 -19.74 4.23
CA PHE A 2 -3.78 -19.17 4.43
C PHE A 2 -3.70 -17.91 3.56
N GLY A 3 -3.41 -16.77 4.16
CA GLY A 3 -3.22 -15.52 3.42
C GLY A 3 -1.97 -15.58 2.53
N GLU A 4 -1.99 -14.81 1.44
CA GLU A 4 -0.91 -14.78 0.45
C GLU A 4 0.36 -14.08 0.97
N ALA A 5 0.22 -13.12 1.90
CA ALA A 5 1.30 -12.33 2.46
C ALA A 5 1.35 -12.38 4.00
N ALA A 6 2.50 -11.97 4.55
CA ALA A 6 2.81 -12.05 5.98
C ALA A 6 1.79 -11.36 6.90
N ASN A 7 1.06 -10.36 6.39
CA ASN A 7 0.08 -9.60 7.16
C ASN A 7 -1.31 -9.55 6.49
N SER A 8 -1.63 -10.48 5.59
CA SER A 8 -2.95 -10.49 4.93
C SER A 8 -4.10 -10.56 5.95
N VAL A 9 -3.97 -11.40 6.99
CA VAL A 9 -4.97 -11.51 8.06
C VAL A 9 -5.15 -10.18 8.79
N GLY A 10 -4.06 -9.46 9.08
CA GLY A 10 -4.12 -8.13 9.66
C GLY A 10 -4.86 -7.13 8.78
N GLY A 11 -4.66 -7.19 7.46
CA GLY A 11 -5.40 -6.38 6.48
C GLY A 11 -6.90 -6.66 6.52
N TYR A 12 -7.31 -7.93 6.54
CA TYR A 12 -8.73 -8.30 6.67
C TYR A 12 -9.34 -7.79 7.99
N LEU A 13 -8.63 -7.95 9.11
CA LEU A 13 -9.07 -7.44 10.42
C LEU A 13 -9.17 -5.92 10.46
N ALA A 14 -8.29 -5.21 9.75
CA ALA A 14 -8.31 -3.77 9.62
C ALA A 14 -9.36 -3.25 8.62
N GLY A 15 -10.15 -4.13 7.99
CA GLY A 15 -11.15 -3.75 7.01
C GLY A 15 -10.56 -3.30 5.67
N CYS A 16 -9.33 -3.71 5.33
CA CYS A 16 -8.70 -3.48 4.02
C CYS A 16 -9.32 -4.39 2.94
N VAL A 17 -10.64 -4.34 2.83
CA VAL A 17 -11.45 -5.02 1.84
C VAL A 17 -12.39 -3.99 1.20
N PRO A 18 -12.92 -4.24 0.00
CA PRO A 18 -13.92 -3.36 -0.58
C PRO A 18 -15.09 -3.17 0.37
N SER A 19 -15.39 -1.92 0.73
CA SER A 19 -16.58 -1.56 1.49
C SER A 19 -17.85 -1.74 0.66
N GLU A 20 -19.02 -1.46 1.22
CA GLU A 20 -20.26 -1.42 0.45
C GLU A 20 -20.13 -0.47 -0.75
N GLY A 21 -20.44 -0.97 -1.96
CA GLY A 21 -20.23 -0.24 -3.22
C GLY A 21 -18.77 -0.11 -3.68
N GLY A 22 -17.80 -0.59 -2.89
CA GLY A 22 -16.39 -0.63 -3.24
C GLY A 22 -16.10 -1.65 -4.35
N LEU A 23 -15.14 -1.30 -5.22
CA LEU A 23 -14.71 -2.19 -6.29
C LEU A 23 -13.68 -3.19 -5.79
N ASN A 24 -13.75 -4.43 -6.27
CA ASN A 24 -12.70 -5.41 -6.04
C ASN A 24 -11.46 -5.10 -6.90
N ALA A 25 -10.33 -5.74 -6.58
CA ALA A 25 -9.06 -5.53 -7.28
C ALA A 25 -9.15 -5.77 -8.79
N ARG A 26 -9.88 -6.80 -9.24
CA ARG A 26 -10.07 -7.07 -10.67
C ARG A 26 -10.78 -5.90 -11.36
N THR A 27 -11.91 -5.46 -10.83
CA THR A 27 -12.70 -4.38 -11.43
C THR A 27 -11.94 -3.05 -11.42
N LEU A 28 -11.13 -2.77 -10.38
CA LEU A 28 -10.25 -1.60 -10.34
C LEU A 28 -9.23 -1.57 -11.49
N LEU A 29 -8.79 -2.73 -11.98
CA LEU A 29 -7.80 -2.83 -13.06
C LEU A 29 -8.47 -2.94 -14.45
N GLU A 30 -9.55 -3.70 -14.57
CA GLU A 30 -10.30 -3.83 -15.84
C GLU A 30 -11.02 -2.54 -16.23
N GLN A 31 -11.40 -1.71 -15.25
CA GLN A 31 -12.02 -0.42 -15.46
C GLN A 31 -11.12 0.67 -14.84
N PRO A 32 -10.14 1.21 -15.58
CA PRO A 32 -9.14 2.11 -15.04
C PRO A 32 -9.74 3.26 -14.24
N ARG A 33 -9.13 3.57 -13.10
CA ARG A 33 -9.47 4.71 -12.25
C ARG A 33 -8.62 5.90 -12.64
N ARG A 34 -9.11 7.10 -12.31
CA ARG A 34 -8.34 8.34 -12.52
C ARG A 34 -7.09 8.39 -11.65
N ALA A 35 -7.10 7.76 -10.48
CA ALA A 35 -5.96 7.73 -9.59
C ALA A 35 -5.76 6.36 -8.92
N TYR A 36 -4.50 6.01 -8.69
CA TYR A 36 -4.08 4.84 -7.91
C TYR A 36 -3.08 5.25 -6.83
N LEU A 37 -3.25 4.67 -5.64
CA LEU A 37 -2.29 4.74 -4.54
C LEU A 37 -1.80 3.32 -4.24
N LEU A 38 -0.53 3.05 -4.53
CA LEU A 38 0.11 1.76 -4.34
C LEU A 38 0.94 1.80 -3.06
N LEU A 39 0.74 0.84 -2.17
CA LEU A 39 1.53 0.70 -0.93
C LEU A 39 2.28 -0.63 -0.95
N ASN A 40 3.58 -0.57 -1.22
CA ASN A 40 4.45 -1.74 -1.42
C ASN A 40 3.80 -2.81 -2.31
N ALA A 41 3.11 -2.35 -3.37
CA ALA A 41 2.46 -3.20 -4.36
C ALA A 41 3.02 -2.84 -5.74
N GLU A 42 3.41 -3.86 -6.48
CA GLU A 42 3.99 -3.80 -7.82
C GLU A 42 3.00 -4.44 -8.81
N PRO A 43 2.08 -3.68 -9.44
CA PRO A 43 1.07 -4.23 -10.35
C PRO A 43 1.59 -5.14 -11.47
N ASP A 44 2.85 -5.01 -11.86
CA ASP A 44 3.56 -5.86 -12.81
C ASP A 44 3.93 -7.25 -12.28
N PHE A 45 4.07 -7.43 -10.96
CA PHE A 45 4.43 -8.71 -10.33
C PHE A 45 3.35 -9.27 -9.41
N ASP A 46 2.62 -8.40 -8.71
CA ASP A 46 1.67 -8.78 -7.66
C ASP A 46 0.26 -9.03 -8.20
N CYS A 47 -0.06 -8.57 -9.41
CA CYS A 47 -1.38 -8.77 -10.00
C CYS A 47 -1.46 -10.06 -10.83
N HIS A 48 -2.60 -10.76 -10.73
CA HIS A 48 -2.89 -11.95 -11.52
C HIS A 48 -2.75 -11.74 -13.03
N ASP A 49 -3.16 -10.58 -13.53
CA ASP A 49 -2.96 -10.16 -14.93
C ASP A 49 -2.15 -8.85 -14.96
N PRO A 50 -0.82 -8.93 -15.04
CA PRO A 50 0.04 -7.75 -15.01
C PRO A 50 -0.11 -6.88 -16.26
N ARG A 51 -0.54 -7.45 -17.41
CA ARG A 51 -0.75 -6.67 -18.63
C ARG A 51 -1.92 -5.72 -18.47
N THR A 52 -3.04 -6.23 -17.95
CA THR A 52 -4.21 -5.40 -17.63
C THR A 52 -3.87 -4.38 -16.55
N ALA A 53 -3.10 -4.79 -15.53
CA ALA A 53 -2.73 -3.90 -14.44
C ALA A 53 -1.87 -2.71 -14.90
N ILE A 54 -0.83 -2.96 -15.70
CA ILE A 54 0.03 -1.90 -16.26
C ILE A 54 -0.74 -1.03 -17.26
N LYS A 55 -1.64 -1.60 -18.05
CA LYS A 55 -2.54 -0.81 -18.90
C LYS A 55 -3.41 0.14 -18.06
N ALA A 56 -3.89 -0.31 -16.90
CA ALA A 56 -4.68 0.53 -16.00
C ALA A 56 -3.85 1.65 -15.38
N MET A 57 -2.61 1.36 -14.94
CA MET A 57 -1.69 2.39 -14.43
C MET A 57 -1.40 3.45 -15.51
N GLY A 58 -1.10 3.02 -16.74
CA GLY A 58 -0.83 3.94 -17.85
C GLY A 58 -2.05 4.75 -18.33
N ALA A 59 -3.27 4.33 -17.99
CA ALA A 59 -4.50 5.05 -18.31
C ALA A 59 -4.96 6.02 -17.20
N ALA A 60 -4.33 5.98 -16.02
CA ALA A 60 -4.66 6.86 -14.91
C ALA A 60 -4.06 8.26 -15.08
N ASP A 61 -4.74 9.27 -14.53
CA ASP A 61 -4.20 10.64 -14.46
C ASP A 61 -3.08 10.73 -13.41
N LEU A 62 -3.15 9.89 -12.36
CA LEU A 62 -2.23 9.92 -11.23
C LEU A 62 -1.98 8.53 -10.66
N VAL A 63 -0.72 8.11 -10.61
CA VAL A 63 -0.26 6.91 -9.92
C VAL A 63 0.78 7.32 -8.89
N VAL A 64 0.46 7.12 -7.62
CA VAL A 64 1.37 7.35 -6.48
C VAL A 64 1.84 6.01 -5.97
N ALA A 65 3.15 5.76 -5.99
CA ALA A 65 3.75 4.54 -5.47
C ALA A 65 4.55 4.82 -4.20
N MET A 66 4.11 4.19 -3.10
CA MET A 66 4.78 4.18 -1.82
C MET A 66 5.60 2.88 -1.70
N ALA A 67 6.91 2.95 -1.91
CA ALA A 67 7.76 1.76 -1.97
C ALA A 67 9.01 1.89 -1.09
N ALA A 68 9.42 0.79 -0.48
CA ALA A 68 10.67 0.69 0.29
C ALA A 68 11.90 0.38 -0.56
N TYR A 69 11.69 -0.22 -1.72
CA TYR A 69 12.75 -0.63 -2.63
C TYR A 69 12.54 -0.01 -4.01
N ARG A 70 13.64 0.11 -4.76
CA ARG A 70 13.56 0.49 -6.18
C ARG A 70 12.92 -0.65 -6.96
N SER A 71 12.05 -0.27 -7.88
CA SER A 71 11.05 -1.10 -8.53
C SER A 71 10.82 -0.58 -9.95
N PHE A 72 10.17 -1.37 -10.81
CA PHE A 72 9.64 -0.90 -12.10
C PHE A 72 8.47 0.09 -11.93
N ALA A 73 8.03 0.37 -10.70
CA ALA A 73 7.13 1.46 -10.39
C ALA A 73 7.58 2.80 -10.98
N ALA A 74 8.88 3.03 -11.18
CA ALA A 74 9.38 4.22 -11.84
C ALA A 74 8.89 4.38 -13.31
N ASP A 75 8.48 3.29 -13.97
CA ASP A 75 8.06 3.31 -15.37
C ASP A 75 6.59 3.73 -15.53
N TYR A 76 5.77 3.61 -14.47
CA TYR A 76 4.33 3.91 -14.51
C TYR A 76 3.83 4.86 -13.41
N ALA A 77 4.60 5.13 -12.36
CA ALA A 77 4.21 6.05 -11.30
C ALA A 77 4.52 7.51 -11.68
N ASN A 78 3.56 8.41 -11.44
CA ASN A 78 3.78 9.85 -11.54
C ASN A 78 4.52 10.39 -10.30
N VAL A 79 4.33 9.76 -9.14
CA VAL A 79 4.96 10.16 -7.87
C VAL A 79 5.49 8.92 -7.15
N LEU A 80 6.76 8.98 -6.74
CA LEU A 80 7.40 7.99 -5.89
C LEU A 80 7.57 8.56 -4.48
N LEU A 81 6.96 7.91 -3.48
CA LEU A 81 7.09 8.27 -2.08
C LEU A 81 7.90 7.19 -1.34
N PRO A 82 9.15 7.48 -0.91
CA PRO A 82 9.97 6.47 -0.24
C PRO A 82 9.42 6.16 1.15
N VAL A 83 9.06 4.89 1.37
CA VAL A 83 8.64 4.39 2.69
C VAL A 83 9.67 3.44 3.27
N VAL A 84 9.68 3.28 4.59
CA VAL A 84 10.65 2.38 5.23
C VAL A 84 10.16 0.92 5.23
N PRO A 85 11.08 -0.06 5.16
CA PRO A 85 10.73 -1.46 5.40
C PRO A 85 10.36 -1.71 6.88
N PHE A 86 9.73 -2.85 7.16
CA PHE A 86 9.28 -3.20 8.52
C PHE A 86 10.43 -3.23 9.55
N THR A 87 11.67 -3.45 9.10
CA THR A 87 12.87 -3.46 9.97
C THR A 87 13.26 -2.08 10.50
N GLU A 88 12.70 -1.00 9.95
CA GLU A 88 13.06 0.39 10.24
C GLU A 88 11.94 1.17 10.96
N THR A 89 10.79 0.53 11.18
CA THR A 89 9.65 1.12 11.89
C THR A 89 9.10 0.14 12.91
N SER A 90 8.54 0.64 14.01
CA SER A 90 7.66 -0.17 14.84
C SER A 90 6.36 -0.46 14.10
N GLY A 91 5.75 -1.60 14.42
CA GLY A 91 4.49 -2.01 13.82
C GLY A 91 3.96 -3.29 14.43
N THR A 92 2.85 -3.76 13.89
CA THR A 92 2.19 -4.98 14.32
C THR A 92 1.74 -5.76 13.10
N TYR A 93 2.07 -7.05 13.07
CA TYR A 93 1.53 -8.00 12.10
C TYR A 93 0.60 -9.00 12.78
N VAL A 94 -0.35 -9.50 12.01
CA VAL A 94 -1.20 -10.62 12.40
C VAL A 94 -0.89 -11.78 11.45
N ASN A 95 -0.33 -12.86 12.00
CA ASN A 95 0.07 -14.01 11.21
C ASN A 95 -1.15 -14.83 10.73
N CYS A 96 -0.89 -15.91 9.99
CA CYS A 96 -1.94 -16.78 9.45
C CYS A 96 -2.79 -17.49 10.51
N GLU A 97 -2.32 -17.60 11.76
CA GLU A 97 -3.07 -18.15 12.90
C GLU A 97 -3.96 -17.10 13.58
N GLY A 98 -3.93 -15.85 13.12
CA GLY A 98 -4.61 -14.74 13.79
C GLY A 98 -3.86 -14.19 15.01
N ARG A 99 -2.60 -14.58 15.23
CA ARG A 99 -1.81 -14.08 16.35
C ARG A 99 -1.22 -12.72 16.04
N MET A 100 -1.53 -11.74 16.90
CA MET A 100 -0.95 -10.41 16.87
C MET A 100 0.51 -10.44 17.36
N GLN A 101 1.42 -9.84 16.60
CA GLN A 101 2.85 -9.80 16.85
C GLN A 101 3.36 -8.37 16.63
N SER A 102 3.70 -7.69 17.72
CA SER A 102 4.27 -6.34 17.68
C SER A 102 5.79 -6.41 17.64
N PHE A 103 6.40 -5.47 16.93
CA PHE A 103 7.84 -5.36 16.77
C PHE A 103 8.30 -3.91 16.80
N ASN A 104 9.58 -3.72 17.11
CA ASN A 104 10.25 -2.43 17.06
C ASN A 104 11.16 -2.37 15.82
N GLY A 105 11.44 -1.16 15.36
CA GLY A 105 12.47 -0.94 14.34
C GLY A 105 13.84 -1.40 14.86
N ALA A 106 14.53 -2.24 14.10
CA ALA A 106 15.87 -2.71 14.40
C ALA A 106 16.94 -1.65 14.10
N VAL A 107 16.70 -0.81 13.10
CA VAL A 107 17.61 0.27 12.68
C VAL A 107 16.83 1.55 12.37
N LYS A 108 17.54 2.68 12.23
CA LYS A 108 16.93 3.96 11.88
C LYS A 108 16.55 4.00 10.40
N PRO A 109 15.48 4.73 10.01
CA PRO A 109 15.13 4.97 8.62
C PRO A 109 16.30 5.44 7.76
N LEU A 110 16.43 4.88 6.56
CA LEU A 110 17.42 5.32 5.60
C LEU A 110 17.03 6.67 4.95
N GLY A 111 17.89 7.67 5.08
CA GLY A 111 17.74 8.97 4.42
C GLY A 111 16.42 9.66 4.77
N GLU A 112 15.65 10.03 3.74
CA GLU A 112 14.37 10.73 3.88
C GLU A 112 13.16 9.80 3.92
N ALA A 113 13.35 8.48 3.87
CA ALA A 113 12.26 7.52 3.95
C ALA A 113 11.48 7.69 5.27
N ARG A 114 10.17 7.47 5.21
CA ARG A 114 9.27 7.58 6.36
C ARG A 114 8.41 6.33 6.53
N PRO A 115 7.98 5.98 7.76
CA PRO A 115 6.96 4.96 7.97
C PRO A 115 5.72 5.22 7.11
N ALA A 116 5.25 4.19 6.39
CA ALA A 116 4.11 4.32 5.48
C ALA A 116 2.86 4.89 6.16
N TRP A 117 2.60 4.51 7.42
CA TRP A 117 1.47 5.05 8.18
C TRP A 117 1.56 6.56 8.40
N LYS A 118 2.77 7.12 8.59
CA LYS A 118 2.96 8.58 8.72
C LYS A 118 2.67 9.28 7.41
N VAL A 119 3.09 8.70 6.29
CA VAL A 119 2.81 9.24 4.96
C VAL A 119 1.29 9.22 4.69
N LEU A 120 0.61 8.09 4.91
CA LEU A 120 -0.85 8.01 4.79
C LEU A 120 -1.56 9.00 5.70
N ARG A 121 -1.07 9.17 6.94
CA ARG A 121 -1.64 10.13 7.89
C ARG A 121 -1.54 11.57 7.40
N VAL A 122 -0.38 11.97 6.90
CA VAL A 122 -0.19 13.30 6.31
C VAL A 122 -1.05 13.47 5.06
N LEU A 123 -1.12 12.48 4.18
CA LEU A 123 -1.98 12.52 2.99
C LEU A 123 -3.46 12.70 3.37
N GLY A 124 -3.96 11.93 4.34
CA GLY A 124 -5.32 12.06 4.84
C GLY A 124 -5.62 13.47 5.38
N ASN A 125 -4.70 14.04 6.16
CA ASN A 125 -4.81 15.42 6.65
C ASN A 125 -4.81 16.46 5.53
N LEU A 126 -3.92 16.34 4.54
CA LEU A 126 -3.86 17.25 3.39
C LEU A 126 -5.12 17.18 2.53
N MET A 127 -5.79 16.03 2.51
CA MET A 127 -7.07 15.82 1.83
C MET A 127 -8.28 16.16 2.71
N SER A 128 -8.06 16.67 3.93
CA SER A 128 -9.10 16.99 4.91
C SER A 128 -10.04 15.80 5.20
N LEU A 129 -9.50 14.58 5.20
CA LEU A 129 -10.24 13.37 5.53
C LEU A 129 -10.35 13.21 7.06
N PRO A 130 -11.52 12.78 7.57
CA PRO A 130 -11.68 12.51 9.01
C PRO A 130 -10.83 11.31 9.45
N GLY A 131 -10.45 11.29 10.73
CA GLY A 131 -9.75 10.14 11.34
C GLY A 131 -8.23 10.11 11.12
N PHE A 132 -7.65 11.21 10.62
CA PHE A 132 -6.20 11.35 10.41
C PHE A 132 -5.52 12.33 11.38
N ASP A 133 -6.24 12.76 12.42
CA ASP A 133 -5.79 13.76 13.40
C ASP A 133 -4.75 13.22 14.42
N HIS A 134 -4.35 11.95 14.30
CA HIS A 134 -3.47 11.27 15.26
C HIS A 134 -2.00 11.72 15.14
N GLU A 135 -1.34 12.01 16.27
CA GLU A 135 0.11 12.32 16.35
C GLU A 135 1.02 11.06 16.35
#